data_AF-A0AA51I9V5-F1
#
_entry.id   AF-A0AA51I9V5-F1
#
_cell.length_a   1.000
_cell.length_b   1.000
_cell.length_c   1.000
_cell.angle_alpha   90.00
_cell.angle_beta   90.00
_cell.angle_gamma   90.00
#
_symmetry.space_group_name_H-M   'P 1'
#
loop_
_entity.id
_entity.type
_entity.pdbx_description
1 polymer ?
#
loop_
_entity_poly.entity_id
_entity_poly.type
_entity_poly.pdbx_seq_one_letter_code
_entity_poly.pdbx_strand_id
1 'polypeptide(L)'
;MVKKKRQNDPSENGDDSTESCDETVKSACHHVAKALDLTRLKKSLKTGGFEKECSECKKSPSTEVIDPNYEEDQTLWMCLRCGTQLCGRSRNKHALNHFNTPHSDCHSITANTTTWEIYCYNCNNEVTSTSSKKLHECVEYLKK
;
A
#
# COMPACT_ATOMS: atom_id res chain seq x y z
N MET A 1 35.72 51.83 20.50
CA MET A 1 36.00 53.22 20.11
C MET A 1 36.14 53.30 18.58
N VAL A 2 35.35 54.18 17.94
CA VAL A 2 35.58 54.91 16.65
C VAL A 2 35.89 54.08 15.38
N LYS A 3 34.91 53.76 14.52
CA LYS A 3 34.32 54.53 13.37
C LYS A 3 35.17 54.63 12.07
N LYS A 4 34.62 54.11 10.96
CA LYS A 4 34.51 54.72 9.59
C LYS A 4 33.83 53.68 8.65
N LYS A 5 32.57 53.79 8.21
CA LYS A 5 31.85 54.66 7.24
C LYS A 5 32.32 54.57 5.76
N ARG A 6 31.45 54.04 4.89
CA ARG A 6 31.14 54.33 3.44
C ARG A 6 30.70 53.04 2.72
N GLN A 7 29.84 52.98 1.69
CA GLN A 7 28.74 53.74 1.06
C GLN A 7 28.32 52.91 -0.18
N ASN A 8 27.03 52.90 -0.56
CA ASN A 8 26.43 52.56 -1.88
C ASN A 8 26.64 51.13 -2.46
N ASP A 9 25.77 50.50 -3.25
CA ASP A 9 24.54 50.83 -4.01
C ASP A 9 23.71 49.52 -4.20
N PRO A 10 22.45 49.56 -4.68
CA PRO A 10 21.60 48.39 -4.89
C PRO A 10 21.88 47.73 -6.25
N SER A 11 21.81 46.40 -6.32
CA SER A 11 21.76 45.70 -7.61
C SER A 11 20.67 44.65 -7.56
N GLU A 12 19.62 44.94 -8.31
CA GLU A 12 18.54 44.05 -8.68
C GLU A 12 19.07 43.01 -9.67
N ASN A 13 18.88 41.73 -9.35
CA ASN A 13 18.83 40.58 -10.25
C ASN A 13 17.92 39.59 -9.48
N GLY A 14 16.78 39.12 -9.98
CA GLY A 14 16.53 38.62 -11.33
C GLY A 14 16.52 37.10 -11.22
N ASP A 15 15.34 36.50 -11.45
CA ASP A 15 15.05 35.05 -11.48
C ASP A 15 15.23 34.30 -10.13
N ASP A 16 14.63 33.16 -9.84
CA ASP A 16 13.81 32.21 -10.60
C ASP A 16 12.93 31.46 -9.59
N SER A 17 11.79 30.97 -10.04
CA SER A 17 10.94 30.08 -9.27
C SER A 17 11.71 28.81 -8.87
N THR A 18 11.45 28.28 -7.67
CA THR A 18 11.62 26.85 -7.46
C THR A 18 10.42 26.35 -6.67
N GLU A 19 9.43 25.89 -7.43
CA GLU A 19 8.51 24.85 -6.99
C GLU A 19 9.30 23.66 -6.43
N SER A 20 9.41 23.56 -5.11
CA SER A 20 9.79 22.31 -4.46
C SER A 20 8.55 21.41 -4.41
N CYS A 21 8.20 20.84 -5.56
CA CYS A 21 7.39 19.64 -5.60
C CYS A 21 8.27 18.48 -5.10
N ASP A 22 8.17 18.18 -3.81
CA ASP A 22 8.74 16.96 -3.24
C ASP A 22 7.95 15.76 -3.79
N GLU A 23 8.26 15.37 -5.02
CA GLU A 23 7.87 14.08 -5.58
C GLU A 23 8.70 13.04 -4.82
N THR A 24 8.25 12.71 -3.61
CA THR A 24 8.92 11.77 -2.73
C THR A 24 9.01 10.43 -3.45
N VAL A 25 10.17 10.14 -4.04
CA VAL A 25 10.47 8.84 -4.64
C VAL A 25 10.41 7.84 -3.48
N LYS A 26 9.23 7.20 -3.30
CA LYS A 26 9.01 6.22 -2.24
C LYS A 26 10.07 5.12 -2.41
N SER A 27 11.05 5.12 -1.51
CA SER A 27 12.18 4.19 -1.52
C SER A 27 11.68 2.74 -1.53
N ALA A 28 12.44 1.85 -2.17
CA ALA A 28 12.06 0.46 -2.33
C ALA A 28 11.81 -0.22 -0.96
N CYS A 29 10.66 -0.88 -0.81
CA CYS A 29 10.29 -1.52 0.45
C CYS A 29 11.15 -2.78 0.72
N HIS A 30 11.92 -2.76 1.80
CA HIS A 30 12.79 -3.87 2.21
C HIS A 30 12.05 -5.17 2.58
N HIS A 31 10.73 -5.12 2.80
CA HIS A 31 9.92 -6.28 3.15
C HIS A 31 9.52 -7.14 1.95
N VAL A 32 9.63 -6.60 0.72
CA VAL A 32 9.20 -7.26 -0.53
C VAL A 32 9.82 -8.64 -0.70
N ALA A 33 11.11 -8.79 -0.41
CA ALA A 33 11.79 -10.07 -0.60
C ALA A 33 11.17 -11.20 0.25
N LYS A 34 10.84 -10.90 1.51
CA LYS A 34 10.32 -11.87 2.50
C LYS A 34 8.80 -12.04 2.41
N ALA A 35 8.07 -10.95 2.13
CA ALA A 35 6.61 -10.93 2.15
C ALA A 35 5.95 -11.39 0.85
N LEU A 36 6.70 -11.57 -0.23
CA LEU A 36 6.17 -12.05 -1.51
C LEU A 36 6.53 -13.51 -1.79
N ASP A 37 5.51 -14.32 -2.10
CA ASP A 37 5.67 -15.67 -2.65
C ASP A 37 4.77 -15.87 -3.89
N LEU A 38 5.32 -15.56 -5.06
CA LEU A 38 4.60 -15.66 -6.33
C LEU A 38 4.15 -17.10 -6.66
N THR A 39 4.91 -18.11 -6.23
CA THR A 39 4.56 -19.51 -6.47
C THR A 39 3.31 -19.89 -5.68
N ARG A 40 3.25 -19.48 -4.41
CA ARG A 40 2.09 -19.70 -3.54
C ARG A 40 0.87 -18.91 -4.03
N LEU A 41 1.06 -17.66 -4.44
CA LEU A 41 -0.02 -16.84 -5.02
C LEU A 41 -0.62 -17.49 -6.28
N LYS A 42 0.23 -17.92 -7.21
CA LYS A 42 -0.20 -18.63 -8.43
C LYS A 42 -1.03 -19.86 -8.11
N LYS A 43 -0.63 -20.64 -7.11
CA LYS A 43 -1.38 -21.83 -6.67
C LYS A 43 -2.72 -21.43 -6.05
N SER A 44 -2.73 -20.45 -5.15
CA SER A 44 -3.95 -19.94 -4.50
C SER A 44 -4.97 -19.47 -5.54
N LEU A 45 -4.52 -18.68 -6.51
CA LEU A 45 -5.38 -18.14 -7.58
C LEU A 45 -5.89 -19.21 -8.54
N LYS A 46 -5.09 -20.23 -8.85
CA LYS A 46 -5.56 -21.35 -9.68
C LYS A 46 -6.65 -22.18 -9.00
N THR A 47 -6.61 -22.29 -7.68
CA THR A 47 -7.58 -23.08 -6.92
C THR A 47 -8.83 -22.30 -6.55
N GLY A 48 -8.69 -21.04 -6.11
CA GLY A 48 -9.80 -20.23 -5.58
C GLY A 48 -10.12 -18.96 -6.37
N GLY A 49 -9.23 -18.48 -7.24
CA GLY A 49 -9.41 -17.23 -7.98
C GLY A 49 -9.46 -15.99 -7.08
N PHE A 50 -10.01 -14.90 -7.63
CA PHE A 50 -10.29 -13.69 -6.88
C PHE A 50 -11.67 -13.79 -6.19
N GLU A 51 -11.68 -13.52 -4.91
CA GLU A 51 -12.88 -13.57 -4.08
C GLU A 51 -13.67 -12.27 -4.23
N LYS A 52 -15.00 -12.37 -4.21
CA LYS A 52 -15.89 -11.19 -4.19
C LYS A 52 -16.20 -10.71 -2.78
N GLU A 53 -15.97 -11.55 -1.79
CA GLU A 53 -16.39 -11.32 -0.41
C GLU A 53 -15.29 -11.80 0.54
N CYS A 54 -15.11 -11.09 1.65
CA CYS A 54 -14.13 -11.47 2.66
C CYS A 54 -14.53 -12.77 3.36
N SER A 55 -13.64 -13.77 3.34
CA SER A 55 -13.87 -15.08 3.94
C SER A 55 -14.11 -15.05 5.45
N GLU A 56 -13.54 -14.08 6.17
CA GLU A 56 -13.77 -13.90 7.61
C GLU A 56 -15.09 -13.16 7.89
N CYS A 57 -15.50 -12.20 7.04
CA CYS A 57 -16.81 -11.55 7.19
C CYS A 57 -17.98 -12.56 7.10
N LYS A 58 -17.84 -13.61 6.29
CA LYS A 58 -18.85 -14.68 6.17
C LYS A 58 -19.05 -15.49 7.45
N LYS A 59 -18.01 -15.61 8.28
CA LYS A 59 -18.04 -16.43 9.50
C LYS A 59 -18.71 -15.71 10.66
N SER A 60 -18.62 -14.38 10.66
CA SER A 60 -19.23 -13.52 11.67
C SER A 60 -19.82 -12.30 10.97
N PRO A 61 -21.06 -12.39 10.45
CA PRO A 61 -21.72 -11.24 9.86
C PRO A 61 -21.89 -10.15 10.92
N SER A 62 -21.40 -8.95 10.62
CA SER A 62 -21.64 -7.79 11.46
C SER A 62 -23.15 -7.51 11.53
N THR A 63 -23.65 -7.20 12.72
CA THR A 63 -25.07 -6.83 12.94
C THR A 63 -25.32 -5.33 12.70
N GLU A 64 -24.33 -4.61 12.19
CA GLU A 64 -24.48 -3.17 11.96
C GLU A 64 -25.49 -2.89 10.86
N VAL A 65 -26.38 -1.94 11.15
CA VAL A 65 -27.45 -1.52 10.24
C VAL A 65 -26.78 -0.79 9.08
N ILE A 66 -26.68 -1.47 7.94
CA ILE A 66 -26.13 -0.89 6.72
C ILE A 66 -27.11 0.18 6.23
N ASP A 67 -26.66 1.43 6.17
CA ASP A 67 -27.41 2.50 5.52
C ASP A 67 -27.58 2.11 4.04
N PRO A 68 -28.82 1.93 3.54
CA PRO A 68 -29.06 1.54 2.15
C PRO A 68 -28.57 2.59 1.13
N ASN A 69 -28.25 3.82 1.56
CA ASN A 69 -27.67 4.85 0.72
C ASN A 69 -26.13 4.88 0.74
N TYR A 70 -25.46 4.04 1.54
CA TYR A 70 -24.01 3.98 1.62
C TYR A 70 -23.44 2.89 0.71
N GLU A 71 -22.66 3.29 -0.31
CA GLU A 71 -21.87 2.34 -1.09
C GLU A 71 -20.64 1.90 -0.29
N GLU A 72 -20.76 0.76 0.39
CA GLU A 72 -19.65 0.18 1.15
C GLU A 72 -18.59 -0.38 0.20
N ASP A 73 -17.34 0.09 0.36
CA ASP A 73 -16.16 -0.38 -0.34
C ASP A 73 -15.95 -1.90 -0.16
N GLN A 74 -16.44 -2.71 -1.11
CA GLN A 74 -16.30 -4.16 -1.08
C GLN A 74 -14.89 -4.65 -1.48
N THR A 75 -13.92 -3.74 -1.69
CA THR A 75 -12.59 -4.16 -2.12
C THR A 75 -11.91 -5.05 -1.08
N LEU A 76 -11.20 -6.05 -1.59
CA LEU A 76 -10.39 -6.94 -0.77
C LEU A 76 -8.92 -6.58 -0.89
N TRP A 77 -8.19 -6.96 0.13
CA TRP A 77 -6.75 -6.87 0.22
C TRP A 77 -6.20 -8.29 0.24
N MET A 78 -5.44 -8.63 -0.79
CA MET A 78 -4.80 -9.91 -0.95
C MET A 78 -3.42 -9.91 -0.28
N CYS A 79 -3.18 -10.79 0.67
CA CYS A 79 -1.84 -11.02 1.22
C CYS A 79 -0.92 -11.59 0.14
N LEU A 80 0.17 -10.90 -0.16
CA LEU A 80 1.10 -11.31 -1.22
C LEU A 80 2.05 -12.44 -0.79
N ARG A 81 1.97 -12.88 0.47
CA ARG A 81 2.69 -14.06 0.98
C ARG A 81 1.92 -15.35 0.73
N CYS A 82 0.60 -15.34 0.88
CA CYS A 82 -0.20 -16.57 0.92
C CYS A 82 -1.45 -16.57 0.05
N GLY A 83 -1.88 -15.42 -0.49
CA GLY A 83 -3.05 -15.31 -1.36
C GLY A 83 -4.39 -15.15 -0.64
N THR A 84 -4.39 -15.08 0.69
CA THR A 84 -5.61 -14.83 1.48
C THR A 84 -6.17 -13.43 1.15
N GLN A 85 -7.47 -13.34 0.84
CA GLN A 85 -8.16 -12.12 0.42
C GLN A 85 -9.15 -11.67 1.50
N LEU A 86 -8.95 -10.47 2.06
CA LEU A 86 -9.68 -10.02 3.24
C LEU A 86 -10.08 -8.55 3.13
N CYS A 87 -11.14 -8.15 3.83
CA CYS A 87 -11.60 -6.77 3.79
C CYS A 87 -10.57 -5.81 4.43
N GLY A 88 -10.54 -4.59 3.89
CA GLY A 88 -9.60 -3.54 4.26
C GLY A 88 -9.91 -2.85 5.58
N ARG A 89 -9.20 -1.75 5.81
CA ARG A 89 -9.31 -0.95 7.04
C ARG A 89 -10.63 -0.19 7.18
N SER A 90 -11.27 0.10 6.04
CA SER A 90 -12.59 0.75 5.93
C SER A 90 -13.74 -0.13 6.41
N ARG A 91 -13.52 -1.45 6.52
CA ARG A 91 -14.49 -2.43 6.98
C ARG A 91 -14.03 -3.06 8.30
N ASN A 92 -14.09 -4.39 8.40
CA ASN A 92 -13.74 -5.14 9.61
C ASN A 92 -12.23 -5.33 9.85
N LYS A 93 -11.36 -4.69 9.07
CA LYS A 93 -9.88 -4.73 9.24
C LYS A 93 -9.30 -6.15 9.17
N HIS A 94 -9.96 -7.10 8.50
CA HIS A 94 -9.51 -8.49 8.49
C HIS A 94 -8.13 -8.67 7.85
N ALA A 95 -7.77 -7.88 6.84
CA ALA A 95 -6.42 -7.91 6.27
C ALA A 95 -5.34 -7.46 7.29
N LEU A 96 -5.65 -6.45 8.11
CA LEU A 96 -4.76 -6.01 9.19
C LEU A 96 -4.67 -7.06 10.30
N ASN A 97 -5.80 -7.66 10.69
CA ASN A 97 -5.82 -8.74 11.68
C ASN A 97 -4.99 -9.94 11.19
N HIS A 98 -5.11 -10.30 9.92
CA HIS A 98 -4.30 -11.35 9.31
C HIS A 98 -2.81 -11.08 9.41
N PHE A 99 -2.37 -9.83 9.21
CA PHE A 99 -0.98 -9.44 9.43
C PHE A 99 -0.56 -9.55 10.91
N ASN A 100 -1.42 -9.12 11.84
CA ASN A 100 -1.13 -9.14 13.28
C ASN A 100 -1.14 -10.56 13.89
N THR A 101 -1.86 -11.51 13.28
CA THR A 101 -1.85 -12.91 13.70
C THR A 101 -0.43 -13.47 13.60
N PRO A 102 0.09 -14.16 14.64
CA PRO A 102 1.40 -14.78 14.57
C PRO A 102 1.50 -15.81 13.43
N HIS A 103 2.48 -15.64 12.56
CA HIS A 103 2.82 -16.57 11.48
C HIS A 103 4.30 -16.95 11.54
N SER A 104 4.66 -18.11 10.98
CA SER A 104 6.08 -18.46 10.73
C SER A 104 6.72 -17.57 9.65
N ASP A 105 5.88 -16.98 8.80
CA ASP A 105 6.26 -16.29 7.58
C ASP A 105 5.97 -14.78 7.71
N CYS A 106 6.56 -13.96 6.83
CA CYS A 106 6.26 -12.52 6.79
C CYS A 106 5.02 -12.23 5.94
N HIS A 107 3.93 -11.79 6.56
CA HIS A 107 2.65 -11.48 5.90
C HIS A 107 2.39 -9.96 5.80
N SER A 108 3.46 -9.17 5.66
CA SER A 108 3.38 -7.72 5.82
C SER A 108 3.00 -6.93 4.58
N ILE A 109 2.84 -7.55 3.40
CA ILE A 109 2.47 -6.84 2.17
C ILE A 109 1.16 -7.39 1.60
N THR A 110 0.26 -6.48 1.27
CA THR A 110 -1.02 -6.76 0.62
C THR A 110 -1.22 -5.93 -0.64
N ALA A 111 -1.99 -6.45 -1.59
CA ALA A 111 -2.46 -5.71 -2.76
C ALA A 111 -3.98 -5.54 -2.72
N ASN A 112 -4.48 -4.34 -3.00
CA ASN A 112 -5.90 -4.12 -3.26
C ASN A 112 -6.31 -4.86 -4.54
N THR A 113 -7.39 -5.64 -4.50
CA THR A 113 -7.83 -6.48 -5.63
C THR A 113 -8.57 -5.72 -6.72
N THR A 114 -8.79 -4.42 -6.54
CA THR A 114 -9.53 -3.55 -7.47
C THR A 114 -8.64 -2.42 -7.97
N THR A 115 -8.01 -1.67 -7.05
CA THR A 115 -7.13 -0.53 -7.41
C THR A 115 -5.70 -0.95 -7.69
N TRP A 116 -5.30 -2.16 -7.27
CA TRP A 116 -3.91 -2.66 -7.33
C TRP A 116 -2.90 -1.83 -6.53
N GLU A 117 -3.39 -1.01 -5.60
CA GLU A 117 -2.55 -0.34 -4.61
C GLU A 117 -1.89 -1.39 -3.71
N ILE A 118 -0.61 -1.18 -3.44
CA ILE A 118 0.17 -2.09 -2.59
C ILE A 118 0.44 -1.39 -1.27
N TYR A 119 0.21 -2.11 -0.17
CA TYR A 119 0.43 -1.60 1.16
C TYR A 119 1.35 -2.52 1.94
N CYS A 120 2.31 -1.94 2.66
CA CYS A 120 3.15 -2.68 3.60
C CYS A 120 2.81 -2.30 5.03
N TYR A 121 2.30 -3.25 5.81
CA TYR A 121 1.95 -3.05 7.21
C TYR A 121 3.17 -2.77 8.10
N ASN A 122 4.32 -3.40 7.85
CA ASN A 122 5.54 -3.11 8.61
C ASN A 122 6.06 -1.69 8.38
N CYS A 123 5.98 -1.19 7.15
CA CYS A 123 6.37 0.19 6.83
C CYS A 123 5.26 1.20 7.15
N ASN A 124 4.05 0.70 7.41
CA ASN A 124 2.82 1.48 7.58
C ASN A 124 2.60 2.52 6.45
N ASN A 125 2.93 2.15 5.22
CA ASN A 125 2.77 3.00 4.05
C ASN A 125 2.50 2.20 2.77
N GLU A 126 2.08 2.91 1.73
CA GLU A 126 1.97 2.36 0.38
C GLU A 126 3.34 2.07 -0.22
N VAL A 127 3.40 1.02 -1.02
CA VAL A 127 4.60 0.62 -1.76
C VAL A 127 4.35 0.80 -3.25
N THR A 128 5.22 1.54 -3.93
CA THR A 128 5.14 1.67 -5.39
C THR A 128 5.43 0.31 -6.03
N SER A 129 4.53 -0.20 -6.88
CA SER A 129 4.68 -1.54 -7.49
C SER A 129 5.95 -1.68 -8.32
N THR A 130 6.40 -0.60 -8.96
CA THR A 130 7.63 -0.53 -9.77
C THR A 130 8.92 -0.39 -8.96
N SER A 131 8.83 -0.18 -7.63
CA SER A 131 10.00 -0.03 -6.76
C SER A 131 10.83 -1.31 -6.61
N SER A 132 10.28 -2.47 -7.03
CA SER A 132 10.99 -3.75 -7.05
C SER A 132 10.52 -4.57 -8.25
N LYS A 133 11.48 -5.11 -9.01
CA LYS A 133 11.19 -6.03 -10.13
C LYS A 133 10.30 -7.20 -9.71
N LYS A 134 10.57 -7.81 -8.54
CA LYS A 134 9.80 -8.93 -8.01
C LYS A 134 8.34 -8.53 -7.69
N LEU A 135 8.15 -7.34 -7.12
CA LEU A 135 6.81 -6.82 -6.82
C LEU A 135 6.07 -6.47 -8.11
N HIS A 136 6.73 -5.79 -9.03
CA HIS A 136 6.15 -5.42 -10.32
C HIS A 136 5.67 -6.65 -11.10
N GLU A 137 6.52 -7.67 -11.25
CA GLU A 137 6.15 -8.94 -11.90
C GLU A 137 4.99 -9.65 -11.20
N CYS A 138 4.92 -9.56 -9.86
CA CYS A 138 3.81 -10.10 -9.10
C CYS A 138 2.51 -9.37 -9.43
N VAL A 139 2.51 -8.03 -9.39
CA VAL A 139 1.32 -7.21 -9.68
C VAL A 139 0.87 -7.39 -11.12
N GLU A 140 1.79 -7.42 -12.08
CA GLU A 140 1.49 -7.70 -13.48
C GLU A 140 0.91 -9.10 -13.70
N TYR A 141 1.28 -10.08 -12.86
CA TYR A 141 0.63 -11.39 -12.89
C TYR A 141 -0.80 -11.34 -12.33
N LEU A 142 -1.03 -10.60 -11.24
CA LEU A 142 -2.35 -10.50 -10.62
C LEU A 142 -3.38 -9.78 -11.50
N LYS A 143 -2.92 -8.82 -12.33
CA LYS A 143 -3.77 -8.04 -13.25
C LYS A 143 -4.19 -8.80 -14.52
N LYS A 144 -3.59 -9.96 -14.79
CA LYS A 144 -3.88 -10.79 -15.97
C LYS A 144 -5.10 -11.67 -15.74
#